data_AF-A0A1I1XBA3-F1
#
_entry.id   AF-A0A1I1XBA3-F1
#
_cell.length_a   1.000
_cell.length_b   1.000
_cell.length_c   1.000
_cell.angle_alpha   90.00
_cell.angle_beta   90.00
_cell.angle_gamma   90.00
#
_symmetry.space_group_name_H-M   'P 1'
#
loop_
_entity.id
_entity.type
_entity.pdbx_description
1 polymer ?
#
loop_
_entity_poly.entity_id
_entity_poly.type
_entity_poly.pdbx_seq_one_letter_code
_entity_poly.pdbx_strand_id
1 'polypeptide(L)'
;MKKTVLVCVSVMSGALMIGPMSSYGANDDYDAYGGVNGLLSEGRLYAPLRSMATNNLFRYDEQLDKYLEVKINWNQKTKTASLTKGGKTFNATVGNGVLLRNGAVYVQFRALSNFFYPNDYIKWDTSTLTGNSEHITVYARPLTDNQALTLATNAMSNKKHWIQFHKNNVEIGLPESEYIQWNKSLTKFKAVFNSNGIVGDYDYSYGIGAEMTKKVNDWTITSFNYFDSTRIYYP
;
A
#
# COMPACT_ATOMS: atom_id res chain seq x y z
N MET A 1 35.54 45.30 -0.02
CA MET A 1 34.14 44.84 0.19
C MET A 1 33.79 43.84 -0.90
N LYS A 2 33.62 42.56 -0.55
CA LYS A 2 33.28 41.49 -1.51
C LYS A 2 31.76 41.51 -1.74
N LYS A 3 31.32 41.61 -3.00
CA LYS A 3 29.91 41.54 -3.40
C LYS A 3 29.50 40.08 -3.54
N THR A 4 28.59 39.64 -2.69
CA THR A 4 27.91 38.34 -2.82
C THR A 4 26.78 38.50 -3.84
N VAL A 5 26.88 37.81 -4.98
CA VAL A 5 25.80 37.71 -5.96
C VAL A 5 24.83 36.64 -5.49
N LEU A 6 23.62 37.07 -5.13
CA LEU A 6 22.50 36.19 -4.79
C LEU A 6 21.86 35.72 -6.10
N VAL A 7 22.00 34.44 -6.43
CA VAL A 7 21.32 33.81 -7.57
C VAL A 7 19.93 33.37 -7.10
N CYS A 8 18.90 34.15 -7.43
CA CYS A 8 17.50 33.74 -7.27
C CYS A 8 17.14 32.72 -8.35
N VAL A 9 17.12 31.43 -8.00
CA VAL A 9 16.49 30.40 -8.82
C VAL A 9 14.98 30.57 -8.68
N SER A 10 14.35 31.11 -9.71
CA SER A 10 12.89 31.25 -9.81
C SER A 10 12.24 29.87 -9.80
N VAL A 11 11.48 29.60 -8.75
CA VAL A 11 10.57 28.46 -8.66
C VAL A 11 9.42 28.73 -9.61
N MET A 12 9.43 28.12 -10.79
CA MET A 12 8.26 28.09 -11.67
C MET A 12 7.14 27.34 -10.94
N SER A 13 6.13 28.11 -10.52
CA SER A 13 4.86 27.63 -9.98
C SER A 13 4.09 26.88 -11.07
N GLY A 14 4.27 25.56 -11.13
CA GLY A 14 3.38 24.67 -11.87
C GLY A 14 2.25 24.20 -10.97
N ALA A 15 1.14 24.93 -10.93
CA ALA A 15 -0.12 24.40 -10.42
C ALA A 15 -0.59 23.29 -11.37
N LEU A 16 -0.36 22.03 -11.00
CA LEU A 16 -1.01 20.90 -11.65
C LEU A 16 -2.48 20.90 -11.26
N MET A 17 -3.29 21.52 -12.13
CA MET A 17 -4.75 21.47 -12.06
C MET A 17 -5.21 20.01 -12.10
N ILE A 18 -5.77 19.53 -11.00
CA ILE A 18 -6.51 18.28 -10.94
C ILE A 18 -7.84 18.53 -11.67
N GLY A 19 -7.82 18.42 -12.99
CA GLY A 19 -9.04 18.37 -13.80
C GLY A 19 -9.83 17.08 -13.50
N PRO A 20 -11.13 17.04 -13.85
CA PRO A 20 -11.93 15.83 -13.69
C PRO A 20 -11.28 14.70 -14.51
N MET A 21 -10.86 13.64 -13.82
CA MET A 21 -10.38 12.43 -14.46
C MET A 21 -11.53 11.88 -15.31
N SER A 22 -11.47 12.12 -16.61
CA SER A 22 -12.29 11.43 -17.59
C SER A 22 -11.99 9.93 -17.46
N SER A 23 -13.05 9.13 -17.46
CA SER A 23 -12.97 7.68 -17.44
C SER A 23 -12.36 7.18 -18.75
N TYR A 24 -11.05 7.25 -18.87
CA TYR A 24 -10.32 6.44 -19.82
C TYR A 24 -10.51 4.98 -19.38
N GLY A 25 -10.90 4.12 -20.33
CA GLY A 25 -11.17 2.71 -20.11
C GLY A 25 -10.09 2.08 -19.25
N ALA A 26 -10.41 1.93 -17.98
CA ALA A 26 -9.56 1.34 -16.97
C ALA A 26 -9.27 -0.09 -17.41
N ASN A 27 -8.00 -0.43 -17.57
CA ASN A 27 -7.63 -1.83 -17.64
C ASN A 27 -8.04 -2.46 -16.29
N ASP A 28 -9.12 -3.23 -16.31
CA ASP A 28 -9.79 -3.77 -15.12
C ASP A 28 -9.10 -5.03 -14.59
N ASP A 29 -8.00 -5.43 -15.21
CA ASP A 29 -7.10 -6.44 -14.68
C ASP A 29 -6.66 -6.07 -13.26
N TYR A 30 -6.71 -7.06 -12.38
CA TYR A 30 -6.08 -6.95 -11.07
C TYR A 30 -4.57 -7.05 -11.22
N ASP A 31 -3.86 -6.16 -10.55
CA ASP A 31 -2.41 -6.15 -10.60
C ASP A 31 -1.81 -7.32 -9.80
N ALA A 32 -0.69 -7.84 -10.27
CA ALA A 32 0.13 -8.75 -9.49
C ALA A 32 0.89 -7.92 -8.45
N TYR A 33 0.84 -8.32 -7.18
CA TYR A 33 1.46 -7.58 -6.09
C TYR A 33 2.99 -7.48 -6.29
N GLY A 34 3.49 -6.35 -6.79
CA GLY A 34 4.89 -6.17 -7.19
C GLY A 34 5.58 -4.91 -6.67
N GLY A 35 4.96 -4.18 -5.73
CA GLY A 35 5.52 -2.92 -5.22
C GLY A 35 4.93 -2.47 -3.89
N VAL A 36 5.23 -1.23 -3.49
CA VAL A 36 4.84 -0.66 -2.19
C VAL A 36 3.73 0.39 -2.32
N ASN A 37 2.84 0.47 -1.33
CA ASN A 37 1.85 1.54 -1.26
C ASN A 37 2.46 2.83 -0.73
N GLY A 38 2.73 3.74 -1.65
CA GLY A 38 3.22 5.07 -1.35
C GLY A 38 2.14 6.08 -1.06
N LEU A 39 2.60 7.32 -0.94
CA LEU A 39 1.77 8.50 -0.72
C LEU A 39 2.17 9.57 -1.73
N LEU A 40 1.19 10.07 -2.49
CA LEU A 40 1.36 11.28 -3.29
C LEU A 40 1.03 12.49 -2.43
N SER A 41 2.01 13.36 -2.21
CA SER A 41 1.84 14.59 -1.43
C SER A 41 2.60 15.73 -2.11
N GLU A 42 1.94 16.87 -2.31
CA GLU A 42 2.56 18.06 -2.93
C GLU A 42 3.23 17.76 -4.29
N GLY A 43 2.62 16.87 -5.09
CA GLY A 43 3.15 16.45 -6.39
C GLY A 43 4.39 15.55 -6.31
N ARG A 44 4.77 15.08 -5.12
CA ARG A 44 5.90 14.16 -4.91
C ARG A 44 5.39 12.82 -4.41
N LEU A 45 5.93 11.76 -4.99
CA LEU A 45 5.65 10.40 -4.56
C LEU A 45 6.62 10.00 -3.45
N TYR A 46 6.07 9.42 -2.38
CA TYR A 46 6.84 8.92 -1.25
C TYR A 46 6.55 7.44 -1.04
N ALA A 47 7.57 6.66 -0.75
CA ALA A 47 7.48 5.26 -0.38
C ALA A 47 7.52 5.10 1.16
N PRO A 48 6.75 4.19 1.76
CA PRO A 48 6.72 3.99 3.20
C PRO A 48 8.04 3.35 3.67
N LEU A 49 8.73 4.01 4.62
CA LEU A 49 9.96 3.49 5.24
C LEU A 49 9.66 2.26 6.11
N ARG A 50 8.53 2.30 6.80
CA ARG A 50 7.96 1.20 7.58
C ARG A 50 6.46 1.28 7.43
N SER A 51 5.81 0.13 7.22
CA SER A 51 4.39 0.02 7.53
C SER A 51 4.21 0.30 9.03
N MET A 52 3.48 1.35 9.38
CA MET A 52 2.94 1.49 10.73
C MET A 52 1.45 1.73 10.63
N ALA A 53 0.71 0.63 10.63
CA ALA A 53 -0.52 0.54 11.39
C ALA A 53 -0.81 -0.95 11.65
N THR A 54 -0.39 -1.41 12.84
CA THR A 54 -1.11 -2.44 13.59
C THR A 54 -2.52 -1.92 13.82
N ASN A 55 -3.50 -2.41 13.08
CA ASN A 55 -4.82 -2.49 13.67
C ASN A 55 -4.75 -3.66 14.68
N ASN A 56 -5.47 -3.60 15.80
CA ASN A 56 -5.48 -4.69 16.79
C ASN A 56 -6.02 -6.01 16.22
N LEU A 57 -6.50 -6.01 14.98
CA LEU A 57 -6.96 -7.18 14.26
C LEU A 57 -5.89 -7.75 13.31
N PHE A 58 -5.01 -6.93 12.69
CA PHE A 58 -4.10 -7.42 11.65
C PHE A 58 -2.81 -6.58 11.49
N ARG A 59 -1.68 -7.25 11.20
CA ARG A 59 -0.35 -6.66 10.93
C ARG A 59 -0.05 -6.72 9.43
N TYR A 60 -0.09 -5.58 8.74
CA TYR A 60 0.46 -5.46 7.38
C TYR A 60 1.92 -5.06 7.40
N ASP A 61 2.72 -5.83 6.68
CA ASP A 61 4.15 -5.62 6.53
C ASP A 61 4.51 -5.20 5.10
N GLU A 62 3.95 -4.08 4.66
CA GLU A 62 4.40 -3.40 3.43
C GLU A 62 5.64 -2.57 3.75
N GLN A 63 6.74 -3.25 4.03
CA GLN A 63 8.02 -2.61 4.27
C GLN A 63 8.83 -2.55 2.96
N LEU A 64 9.56 -1.45 2.77
CA LEU A 64 10.55 -1.31 1.70
C LEU A 64 11.65 -2.40 1.77
N ASP A 65 11.88 -3.01 2.94
CA ASP A 65 12.90 -4.04 3.12
C ASP A 65 12.63 -5.32 2.30
N LYS A 66 11.35 -5.70 2.12
CA LYS A 66 10.92 -6.84 1.30
C LYS A 66 11.26 -6.65 -0.18
N TYR A 67 11.28 -5.41 -0.66
CA TYR A 67 11.51 -5.09 -2.07
C TYR A 67 12.93 -4.61 -2.36
N LEU A 68 13.66 -4.13 -1.36
CA LEU A 68 14.96 -3.49 -1.56
C LEU A 68 16.13 -4.18 -0.87
N GLU A 69 15.91 -5.21 -0.04
CA GLU A 69 16.96 -5.84 0.78
C GLU A 69 17.76 -4.78 1.57
N VAL A 70 17.03 -3.83 2.17
CA VAL A 70 17.61 -2.68 2.90
C VAL A 70 17.45 -2.87 4.40
N LYS A 71 18.50 -2.54 5.15
CA LYS A 71 18.39 -2.37 6.60
C LYS A 71 17.84 -0.99 6.91
N ILE A 72 16.71 -0.93 7.60
CA ILE A 72 15.99 0.32 7.89
C ILE A 72 16.20 0.74 9.36
N ASN A 73 16.48 2.02 9.59
CA ASN A 73 16.56 2.62 10.92
C ASN A 73 15.83 3.97 10.96
N TRP A 74 15.19 4.27 12.09
CA TRP A 74 14.53 5.56 12.34
C TRP A 74 15.03 6.16 13.64
N ASN A 75 15.65 7.34 13.56
CA ASN A 75 16.07 8.11 14.71
C ASN A 75 15.01 9.17 15.05
N GLN A 76 14.23 8.90 16.11
CA GLN A 76 13.16 9.79 16.57
C GLN A 76 13.68 11.16 17.03
N LYS A 77 14.88 11.22 17.64
CA LYS A 77 15.46 12.45 18.18
C LYS A 77 15.89 13.40 17.06
N THR A 78 16.56 12.87 16.04
CA THR A 78 17.05 13.66 14.90
C THR A 78 16.05 13.72 13.74
N LYS A 79 14.91 13.03 13.85
CA LYS A 79 13.88 12.90 12.81
C LYS A 79 14.49 12.44 11.48
N THR A 80 15.38 11.45 11.56
CA THR A 80 16.17 10.94 10.43
C THR A 80 15.82 9.50 10.14
N ALA A 81 15.54 9.21 8.88
CA ALA A 81 15.41 7.86 8.38
C ALA A 81 16.70 7.43 7.67
N SER A 82 17.15 6.22 7.93
CA SER A 82 18.35 5.64 7.34
C SER A 82 18.02 4.31 6.67
N LEU A 83 18.45 4.11 5.43
CA LEU A 83 18.35 2.84 4.73
C LEU A 83 19.74 2.41 4.28
N THR A 84 20.15 1.19 4.58
CA THR A 84 21.47 0.67 4.23
C THR A 84 21.36 -0.54 3.32
N LYS A 85 22.05 -0.52 2.16
CA LYS A 85 22.18 -1.64 1.21
C LYS A 85 23.62 -1.75 0.74
N GLY A 86 24.21 -2.95 0.80
CA GLY A 86 25.57 -3.20 0.29
C GLY A 86 26.63 -2.23 0.82
N GLY A 87 26.55 -1.84 2.10
CA GLY A 87 27.47 -0.89 2.72
C GLY A 87 27.20 0.60 2.43
N LYS A 88 26.25 0.94 1.56
CA LYS A 88 25.81 2.31 1.29
C LYS A 88 24.62 2.67 2.16
N THR A 89 24.62 3.85 2.76
CA THR A 89 23.53 4.33 3.63
C THR A 89 22.91 5.61 3.10
N PHE A 90 21.64 5.53 2.71
CA PHE A 90 20.80 6.69 2.43
C PHE A 90 20.30 7.27 3.76
N ASN A 91 20.47 8.58 3.95
CA ASN A 91 19.90 9.30 5.09
C ASN A 91 19.00 10.41 4.59
N ALA A 92 17.80 10.51 5.13
CA ALA A 92 16.91 11.63 4.86
C ALA A 92 16.22 12.11 6.13
N THR A 93 15.96 13.41 6.20
CA THR A 93 15.38 14.08 7.37
C THR A 93 13.99 14.61 7.04
N VAL A 94 13.14 14.71 8.06
CA VAL A 94 11.79 15.29 7.90
C VAL A 94 11.87 16.69 7.30
N GLY A 95 11.10 16.94 6.25
CA GLY A 95 11.12 18.19 5.48
C GLY A 95 12.12 18.19 4.32
N ASN A 96 13.14 17.32 4.34
CA ASN A 96 14.09 17.16 3.24
C ASN A 96 14.10 15.71 2.74
N GLY A 97 13.12 15.36 1.91
CA GLY A 97 12.97 14.02 1.35
C GLY A 97 12.28 13.02 2.27
N VAL A 98 11.97 13.36 3.52
CA VAL A 98 11.08 12.58 4.40
C VAL A 98 9.80 13.35 4.71
N LEU A 99 8.69 12.63 4.65
CA LEU A 99 7.38 13.07 5.10
C LEU A 99 6.95 12.22 6.30
N LEU A 100 6.49 12.87 7.38
CA LEU A 100 5.79 12.21 8.47
C LEU A 100 4.29 12.44 8.29
N ARG A 101 3.52 11.36 8.21
CA ARG A 101 2.05 11.45 8.15
C ARG A 101 1.43 10.31 8.93
N ASN A 102 0.52 10.65 9.85
CA ASN A 102 -0.19 9.69 10.71
C ASN A 102 0.76 8.72 11.44
N GLY A 103 1.89 9.22 11.93
CA GLY A 103 2.90 8.39 12.63
C GLY A 103 3.77 7.52 11.72
N ALA A 104 3.50 7.46 10.41
CA ALA A 104 4.32 6.75 9.44
C ALA A 104 5.39 7.67 8.81
N VAL A 105 6.54 7.08 8.52
CA VAL A 105 7.69 7.72 7.88
C VAL A 105 7.68 7.35 6.41
N TYR A 106 7.67 8.35 5.52
CA TYR A 106 7.73 8.14 4.08
C TYR A 106 8.96 8.82 3.51
N VAL A 107 9.67 8.15 2.59
CA VAL A 107 10.83 8.69 1.89
C VAL A 107 10.47 8.98 0.46
N GLN A 108 10.91 10.12 -0.05
CA GLN A 108 10.67 10.52 -1.42
C GLN A 108 11.24 9.46 -2.39
N PHE A 109 10.36 8.87 -3.18
CA PHE A 109 10.67 7.76 -4.10
C PHE A 109 11.84 8.11 -5.03
N ARG A 110 11.80 9.29 -5.65
CA ARG A 110 12.86 9.73 -6.56
C ARG A 110 14.23 9.85 -5.88
N ALA A 111 14.27 10.36 -4.65
CA ALA A 111 15.52 10.51 -3.91
C ALA A 111 16.09 9.14 -3.51
N LEU A 112 15.21 8.23 -3.08
CA LEU A 112 15.55 6.85 -2.76
C LEU A 112 16.10 6.11 -3.99
N SER A 113 15.38 6.16 -5.12
CA SER A 113 15.76 5.51 -6.36
C SER A 113 17.09 6.04 -6.90
N ASN A 114 17.26 7.36 -6.98
CA ASN A 114 18.52 7.97 -7.43
C ASN A 114 19.72 7.58 -6.56
N PHE A 115 19.52 7.33 -5.27
CA PHE A 115 20.61 6.99 -4.36
C PHE A 115 21.09 5.55 -4.54
N PHE A 116 20.15 4.59 -4.56
CA PHE A 116 20.51 3.17 -4.67
C PHE A 116 20.73 2.73 -6.12
N TYR A 117 20.03 3.37 -7.06
CA TYR A 117 20.02 3.04 -8.48
C TYR A 117 20.11 4.32 -9.34
N PRO A 118 21.27 4.99 -9.38
CA PRO A 118 21.43 6.26 -10.08
C PRO A 118 21.23 6.19 -11.60
N ASN A 119 21.25 4.98 -12.17
CA ASN A 119 21.06 4.75 -13.61
C ASN A 119 19.63 4.32 -13.96
N ASP A 120 18.75 4.17 -12.97
CA ASP A 120 17.36 3.77 -13.21
C ASP A 120 16.59 4.86 -13.95
N TYR A 121 15.79 4.45 -14.94
CA TYR A 121 14.80 5.30 -15.56
C TYR A 121 13.56 5.41 -14.66
N ILE A 122 13.42 6.56 -14.00
CA ILE A 122 12.28 6.85 -13.13
C ILE A 122 11.13 7.44 -13.95
N LYS A 123 9.99 6.76 -13.97
CA LYS A 123 8.76 7.20 -14.64
C LYS A 123 7.61 7.39 -13.64
N TRP A 124 6.80 8.42 -13.85
CA TRP A 124 5.46 8.54 -13.27
C TRP A 124 4.42 8.16 -14.31
N ASP A 125 3.56 7.20 -13.99
CA ASP A 125 2.42 6.80 -14.80
C ASP A 125 1.13 7.31 -14.17
N THR A 126 0.49 8.28 -14.81
CA THR A 126 -0.75 8.89 -14.32
C THR A 126 -1.95 7.97 -14.45
N SER A 127 -1.94 7.01 -15.37
CA SER A 127 -3.08 6.14 -15.64
C SER A 127 -3.26 5.09 -14.53
N THR A 128 -2.15 4.65 -13.94
CA THR A 128 -2.09 3.67 -12.86
C THR A 128 -1.68 4.30 -11.52
N LEU A 129 -1.43 5.62 -11.50
CA LEU A 129 -0.88 6.38 -10.36
C LEU A 129 0.37 5.70 -9.75
N THR A 130 1.27 5.20 -10.60
CA THR A 130 2.49 4.49 -10.17
C THR A 130 3.75 5.28 -10.48
N GLY A 131 4.67 5.35 -9.53
CA GLY A 131 6.06 5.67 -9.79
C GLY A 131 6.86 4.38 -9.97
N ASN A 132 7.50 4.24 -11.12
CA ASN A 132 8.27 3.06 -11.48
C ASN A 132 9.74 3.42 -11.68
N SER A 133 10.60 2.56 -11.18
CA SER A 133 11.99 2.37 -11.58
C SER A 133 12.16 0.89 -11.94
N GLU A 134 13.30 0.53 -12.53
CA GLU A 134 13.64 -0.86 -12.85
C GLU A 134 13.63 -1.76 -11.60
N HIS A 135 13.85 -1.20 -10.43
CA HIS A 135 13.96 -1.92 -9.16
C HIS A 135 12.84 -1.64 -8.16
N ILE A 136 12.06 -0.58 -8.33
CA ILE A 136 11.06 -0.14 -7.35
C ILE A 136 9.79 0.30 -8.06
N THR A 137 8.67 -0.28 -7.66
CA THR A 137 7.33 0.23 -7.99
C THR A 137 6.68 0.80 -6.74
N VAL A 138 6.19 2.05 -6.82
CA VAL A 138 5.45 2.74 -5.75
C VAL A 138 4.08 3.13 -6.26
N TYR A 139 3.03 2.59 -5.65
CA TYR A 139 1.64 2.91 -5.99
C TYR A 139 1.14 4.09 -5.14
N ALA A 140 0.60 5.14 -5.75
CA ALA A 140 -0.13 6.19 -5.05
C ALA A 140 -1.61 5.80 -4.92
N ARG A 141 -1.88 4.69 -4.22
CA ARG A 141 -3.24 4.16 -4.07
C ARG A 141 -4.14 5.20 -3.37
N PRO A 142 -5.44 5.30 -3.75
CA PRO A 142 -6.35 6.25 -3.13
C PRO A 142 -6.60 5.99 -1.64
N LEU A 143 -6.39 4.75 -1.20
CA LEU A 143 -6.54 4.29 0.17
C LEU A 143 -5.31 3.46 0.54
N THR A 144 -4.91 3.50 1.82
CA THR A 144 -4.02 2.48 2.36
C THR A 144 -4.78 1.14 2.47
N ASP A 145 -4.06 0.03 2.51
CA ASP A 145 -4.71 -1.29 2.63
C ASP A 145 -5.57 -1.39 3.89
N ASN A 146 -5.12 -0.85 5.03
CA ASN A 146 -5.93 -0.79 6.25
C ASN A 146 -7.22 0.02 6.07
N GLN A 147 -7.18 1.13 5.34
CA GLN A 147 -8.39 1.92 5.05
C GLN A 147 -9.33 1.14 4.13
N ALA A 148 -8.79 0.48 3.11
CA ALA A 148 -9.54 -0.34 2.17
C ALA A 148 -10.21 -1.55 2.86
N LEU A 149 -9.47 -2.27 3.71
CA LEU A 149 -9.97 -3.36 4.54
C LEU A 149 -11.07 -2.88 5.49
N THR A 150 -10.82 -1.78 6.22
CA THR A 150 -11.81 -1.21 7.14
C THR A 150 -13.11 -0.87 6.41
N LEU A 151 -13.01 -0.26 5.23
CA LEU A 151 -14.18 0.05 4.40
C LEU A 151 -14.92 -1.21 3.95
N ALA A 152 -14.19 -2.23 3.48
CA ALA A 152 -14.79 -3.50 3.05
C ALA A 152 -15.46 -4.24 4.21
N THR A 153 -14.79 -4.36 5.36
CA THR A 153 -15.33 -4.96 6.59
C THR A 153 -16.60 -4.26 7.05
N ASN A 154 -16.60 -2.92 7.08
CA ASN A 154 -17.79 -2.15 7.44
C ASN A 154 -18.95 -2.41 6.46
N ALA A 155 -18.67 -2.46 5.15
CA ALA A 155 -19.67 -2.75 4.11
C ALA A 155 -20.22 -4.19 4.19
N MET A 156 -19.42 -5.13 4.69
CA MET A 156 -19.80 -6.53 4.88
C MET A 156 -20.41 -6.85 6.25
N SER A 157 -20.28 -5.98 7.25
CA SER A 157 -20.60 -6.23 8.66
C SER A 157 -21.95 -6.90 8.91
N ASN A 158 -23.00 -6.51 8.18
CA ASN A 158 -24.36 -7.04 8.32
C ASN A 158 -24.70 -8.18 7.35
N LYS A 159 -23.73 -8.66 6.54
CA LYS A 159 -23.94 -9.76 5.59
C LYS A 159 -23.90 -11.08 6.35
N LYS A 160 -24.91 -11.93 6.14
CA LYS A 160 -25.03 -13.26 6.77
C LYS A 160 -23.73 -14.08 6.67
N HIS A 161 -23.12 -14.12 5.49
CA HIS A 161 -21.89 -14.88 5.26
C HIS A 161 -20.65 -14.28 5.96
N TRP A 162 -20.61 -12.96 6.18
CA TRP A 162 -19.54 -12.33 6.97
C TRP A 162 -19.63 -12.73 8.44
N ILE A 163 -20.85 -12.67 8.99
CA ILE A 163 -21.14 -13.12 10.36
C ILE A 163 -20.78 -14.60 10.51
N GLN A 164 -21.14 -15.44 9.53
CA GLN A 164 -20.81 -16.87 9.53
C GLN A 164 -19.29 -17.11 9.46
N PHE A 165 -18.58 -16.40 8.58
CA PHE A 165 -17.12 -16.50 8.45
C PHE A 165 -16.43 -16.19 9.79
N HIS A 166 -16.81 -15.08 10.45
CA HIS A 166 -16.26 -14.72 11.76
C HIS A 166 -16.58 -15.76 12.83
N LYS A 167 -17.83 -16.25 12.87
CA LYS A 167 -18.24 -17.28 13.81
C LYS A 167 -17.40 -18.55 13.65
N ASN A 168 -17.31 -19.09 12.43
CA ASN A 168 -16.51 -20.29 12.14
C ASN A 168 -15.04 -20.08 12.51
N ASN A 169 -14.47 -18.93 12.15
CA ASN A 169 -13.06 -18.64 12.41
C ASN A 169 -12.75 -18.59 13.92
N VAL A 170 -13.57 -17.89 14.69
CA VAL A 170 -13.40 -17.74 16.15
C VAL A 170 -13.66 -19.06 16.88
N GLU A 171 -14.72 -19.80 16.50
CA GLU A 171 -15.07 -21.07 17.16
C GLU A 171 -14.04 -22.17 16.90
N ILE A 172 -13.44 -22.20 15.71
CA ILE A 172 -12.48 -23.24 15.31
C ILE A 172 -11.03 -22.81 15.65
N GLY A 173 -10.78 -21.52 15.89
CA GLY A 173 -9.46 -21.00 16.27
C GLY A 173 -8.45 -21.05 15.13
N LEU A 174 -8.91 -20.91 13.89
CA LEU A 174 -8.05 -20.99 12.71
C LEU A 174 -7.24 -19.70 12.51
N PRO A 175 -6.05 -19.78 11.91
CA PRO A 175 -5.28 -18.58 11.54
C PRO A 175 -5.97 -17.85 10.39
N GLU A 176 -6.12 -16.53 10.54
CA GLU A 176 -6.67 -15.64 9.52
C GLU A 176 -5.55 -14.95 8.73
N SER A 177 -5.78 -14.80 7.44
CA SER A 177 -4.95 -13.99 6.55
C SER A 177 -5.83 -13.10 5.69
N GLU A 178 -5.32 -11.93 5.34
CA GLU A 178 -6.03 -10.95 4.54
C GLU A 178 -5.10 -10.25 3.56
N TYR A 179 -5.64 -9.83 2.43
CA TYR A 179 -4.93 -9.02 1.44
C TYR A 179 -5.91 -8.12 0.68
N ILE A 180 -5.40 -6.98 0.19
CA ILE A 180 -6.10 -6.16 -0.80
C ILE A 180 -5.49 -6.41 -2.17
N GLN A 181 -6.32 -6.57 -3.19
CA GLN A 181 -5.89 -6.60 -4.59
C GLN A 181 -6.53 -5.45 -5.36
N TRP A 182 -5.72 -4.57 -5.93
CA TRP A 182 -6.21 -3.42 -6.70
C TRP A 182 -6.29 -3.73 -8.19
N ASN A 183 -7.26 -3.15 -8.89
CA ASN A 183 -7.20 -3.09 -10.35
C ASN A 183 -6.15 -2.05 -10.79
N LYS A 184 -5.63 -2.19 -12.01
CA LYS A 184 -4.56 -1.30 -12.52
C LYS A 184 -4.95 0.18 -12.50
N SER A 185 -6.22 0.49 -12.74
CA SER A 185 -6.73 1.88 -12.72
C SER A 185 -7.00 2.45 -11.33
N LEU A 186 -6.85 1.65 -10.27
CA LEU A 186 -7.13 2.02 -8.88
C LEU A 186 -8.56 2.53 -8.65
N THR A 187 -9.49 2.11 -9.48
CA THR A 187 -10.93 2.39 -9.36
C THR A 187 -11.68 1.24 -8.69
N LYS A 188 -11.06 0.07 -8.55
CA LYS A 188 -11.59 -1.10 -7.87
C LYS A 188 -10.54 -1.74 -6.99
N PHE A 189 -10.97 -2.35 -5.90
CA PHE A 189 -10.15 -3.27 -5.13
C PHE A 189 -10.96 -4.46 -4.64
N LYS A 190 -10.29 -5.59 -4.40
CA LYS A 190 -10.83 -6.77 -3.73
C LYS A 190 -10.20 -6.84 -2.35
N ALA A 191 -11.01 -6.84 -1.31
CA ALA A 191 -10.58 -7.25 0.03
C ALA A 191 -10.87 -8.73 0.19
N VAL A 192 -9.84 -9.51 0.49
CA VAL A 192 -9.94 -10.97 0.62
C VAL A 192 -9.48 -11.36 2.02
N PHE A 193 -10.28 -12.18 2.68
CA PHE A 193 -10.01 -12.76 3.99
C PHE A 193 -10.09 -14.27 3.86
N ASN A 194 -9.09 -14.98 4.37
CA ASN A 194 -9.02 -16.43 4.34
C ASN A 194 -8.70 -16.97 5.72
N SER A 195 -9.31 -18.10 6.06
CA SER A 195 -9.03 -18.85 7.27
C SER A 195 -8.84 -20.31 6.90
N ASN A 196 -7.63 -20.84 7.12
CA ASN A 196 -7.24 -22.18 6.70
C ASN A 196 -6.55 -22.92 7.83
N GLY A 197 -6.83 -24.21 7.99
CA GLY A 197 -6.08 -25.05 8.92
C GLY A 197 -6.72 -26.40 9.20
N ILE A 198 -5.94 -27.27 9.82
CA ILE A 198 -6.37 -28.63 10.17
C ILE A 198 -6.82 -28.64 11.63
N VAL A 199 -8.05 -29.09 11.88
CA VAL A 199 -8.58 -29.30 13.24
C VAL A 199 -9.25 -30.67 13.32
N GLY A 200 -8.65 -31.55 14.12
CA GLY A 200 -9.03 -32.98 14.12
C GLY A 200 -8.79 -33.61 12.75
N ASP A 201 -9.80 -34.31 12.24
CA ASP A 201 -9.76 -35.00 10.95
C ASP A 201 -10.19 -34.11 9.77
N TYR A 202 -10.25 -32.79 9.94
CA TYR A 202 -10.76 -31.86 8.92
C TYR A 202 -9.73 -30.81 8.54
N ASP A 203 -9.57 -30.61 7.24
CA ASP A 203 -8.86 -29.51 6.60
C ASP A 203 -9.90 -28.43 6.25
N TYR A 204 -9.93 -27.37 7.05
CA TYR A 204 -10.82 -26.24 6.88
C TYR A 204 -10.20 -25.21 5.95
N SER A 205 -11.00 -24.72 5.02
CA SER A 205 -10.62 -23.61 4.14
C SER A 205 -11.83 -22.74 3.86
N TYR A 206 -11.87 -21.58 4.53
CA TYR A 206 -12.88 -20.57 4.35
C TYR A 206 -12.27 -19.35 3.66
N GLY A 207 -13.01 -18.76 2.73
CA GLY A 207 -12.65 -17.52 2.06
C GLY A 207 -13.84 -16.58 1.97
N ILE A 208 -13.60 -15.29 2.17
CA ILE A 208 -14.60 -14.25 1.92
C ILE A 208 -13.95 -13.08 1.21
N GLY A 209 -14.59 -12.63 0.14
CA GLY A 209 -14.08 -11.57 -0.72
C GLY A 209 -15.13 -10.51 -0.98
N ALA A 210 -14.77 -9.25 -0.82
CA ALA A 210 -15.58 -8.11 -1.26
C ALA A 210 -14.84 -7.31 -2.32
N GLU A 211 -15.49 -7.09 -3.46
CA GLU A 211 -15.04 -6.11 -4.44
C GLU A 211 -15.68 -4.77 -4.14
N MET A 212 -14.85 -3.74 -4.05
CA MET A 212 -15.22 -2.37 -3.79
C MET A 212 -14.88 -1.53 -5.02
N THR A 213 -15.85 -0.76 -5.52
CA THR A 213 -15.67 0.15 -6.66
C THR A 213 -15.79 1.60 -6.20
N LYS A 214 -14.88 2.45 -6.70
CA LYS A 214 -14.89 3.89 -6.46
C LYS A 214 -16.09 4.53 -7.14
N LYS A 215 -16.85 5.27 -6.36
CA LYS A 215 -17.81 6.29 -6.79
C LYS A 215 -17.20 7.66 -6.51
N VAL A 216 -17.81 8.72 -7.06
CA VAL A 216 -17.29 10.10 -7.07
C VAL A 216 -16.54 10.47 -5.77
N ASN A 217 -17.18 10.25 -4.61
CA ASN A 217 -16.61 10.57 -3.30
C ASN A 217 -16.58 9.39 -2.31
N ASP A 218 -16.88 8.16 -2.75
CA ASP A 218 -17.05 7.02 -1.82
C ASP A 218 -16.69 5.68 -2.46
N TRP A 219 -16.67 4.61 -1.68
CA TRP A 219 -16.42 3.23 -2.11
C TRP A 219 -17.63 2.34 -1.81
N THR A 220 -18.14 1.68 -2.85
CA THR A 220 -19.33 0.82 -2.73
C THR A 220 -18.98 -0.62 -3.04
N ILE A 221 -19.51 -1.56 -2.25
CA ILE A 221 -19.41 -2.99 -2.55
C ILE A 221 -20.17 -3.32 -3.84
N THR A 222 -19.48 -3.91 -4.82
CA THR A 222 -20.06 -4.31 -6.11
C THR A 222 -20.19 -5.82 -6.27
N SER A 223 -19.32 -6.58 -5.61
CA SER A 223 -19.48 -8.03 -5.52
C SER A 223 -19.04 -8.54 -4.16
N PHE A 224 -19.61 -9.67 -3.76
CA PHE A 224 -19.35 -10.32 -2.48
C PHE A 224 -19.44 -11.82 -2.69
N ASN A 225 -18.37 -12.55 -2.33
CA ASN A 225 -18.28 -13.99 -2.50
C ASN A 225 -17.83 -14.63 -1.20
N TYR A 226 -18.46 -15.75 -0.86
CA TYR A 226 -18.07 -16.60 0.25
C TYR A 226 -17.75 -17.98 -0.29
N PHE A 227 -16.69 -18.58 0.22
CA PHE A 227 -16.19 -19.89 -0.15
C PHE A 227 -15.94 -20.71 1.12
N ASP A 228 -16.34 -21.96 1.06
CA ASP A 228 -16.10 -22.97 2.07
C ASP A 228 -15.75 -24.27 1.33
N SER A 229 -14.52 -24.74 1.50
CA SER A 229 -14.05 -26.02 0.99
C SER A 229 -13.52 -26.92 2.07
N THR A 230 -14.16 -26.89 3.24
CA THR A 230 -13.88 -27.83 4.33
C THR A 230 -14.00 -29.26 3.83
N ARG A 231 -12.98 -30.07 4.13
CA ARG A 231 -12.90 -31.48 3.72
C ARG A 231 -12.26 -32.34 4.79
N ILE A 232 -12.50 -33.64 4.72
CA ILE A 232 -11.81 -34.61 5.57
C ILE A 232 -10.32 -34.60 5.17
N TYR A 233 -9.45 -34.43 6.17
CA TYR A 233 -8.01 -34.50 6.02
C TYR A 233 -7.57 -35.96 6.14
N TYR A 234 -7.00 -36.49 5.06
CA TYR A 234 -6.27 -37.76 5.08
C TYR A 234 -4.78 -37.43 5.15
N PRO A 235 -4.05 -37.86 6.21
CA PRO A 235 -2.64 -37.55 6.41
C PRO A 235 -1.70 -38.18 5.37
#